data_AF-A0A522F398-F1
#
_entry.id   AF-A0A522F398-F1
#
_cell.length_a   1.000
_cell.length_b   1.000
_cell.length_c   1.000
_cell.angle_alpha   90.00
_cell.angle_beta   90.00
_cell.angle_gamma   90.00
#
_symmetry.space_group_name_H-M   'P 1'
#
loop_
_entity.id
_entity.type
_entity.pdbx_description
1 polymer ?
#
loop_
_entity_poly.entity_id
_entity_poly.type
_entity_poly.pdbx_seq_one_letter_code
_entity_poly.pdbx_strand_id
1 'polypeptide(L)'
;MELMKKVGFSAISVILFLFSGLFLLNFSLSGQEASKTSPALPDNIKAIVNYSCMTCHSSTGGLLSRWRLNFTDWTRYSTTKQKDKAEMIYSVLKKAEMPPKSARETRPEIIPTKEQIEVIKKWVDSLKTELK
;
A
#
# COMPACT_ATOMS: atom_id res chain seq x y z
N MET A 1 -45.55 -20.14 -53.80
CA MET A 1 -44.79 -19.42 -52.76
C MET A 1 -44.87 -20.22 -51.47
N GLU A 2 -43.82 -20.13 -50.67
CA GLU A 2 -43.69 -20.67 -49.30
C GLU A 2 -43.31 -22.15 -49.13
N LEU A 3 -41.99 -22.42 -49.17
CA LEU A 3 -41.38 -23.45 -48.32
C LEU A 3 -39.87 -23.20 -48.18
N MET A 4 -39.50 -22.02 -47.69
CA MET A 4 -38.12 -21.68 -47.31
C MET A 4 -38.11 -20.82 -46.06
N LYS A 5 -38.53 -21.38 -44.91
CA LYS A 5 -38.48 -20.68 -43.61
C LYS A 5 -38.33 -21.71 -42.49
N LYS A 6 -37.13 -22.24 -42.23
CA LYS A 6 -36.74 -22.88 -40.93
C LYS A 6 -35.33 -23.49 -40.91
N VAL A 7 -34.35 -22.93 -41.61
CA VAL A 7 -32.95 -23.33 -41.41
C VAL A 7 -32.13 -22.06 -41.36
N GLY A 8 -31.99 -21.47 -40.17
CA GLY A 8 -31.26 -20.21 -40.03
C GLY A 8 -31.06 -19.76 -38.59
N PHE A 9 -31.89 -20.23 -37.65
CA PHE A 9 -31.83 -19.72 -36.27
C PHE A 9 -31.04 -20.60 -35.29
N SER A 10 -30.88 -21.90 -35.59
CA SER A 10 -30.26 -22.85 -34.64
C SER A 10 -28.73 -22.91 -34.74
N ALA A 11 -28.15 -22.80 -35.95
CA ALA A 11 -26.70 -22.93 -36.14
C ALA A 11 -25.90 -21.68 -35.66
N ILE A 12 -26.51 -20.49 -35.70
CA ILE A 12 -25.85 -19.23 -35.31
C ILE A 12 -25.69 -19.14 -33.78
N SER A 13 -26.64 -19.70 -33.02
CA SER A 13 -26.60 -19.69 -31.55
C SER A 13 -25.47 -20.56 -30.98
N VAL A 14 -25.13 -21.67 -31.65
CA VAL A 14 -24.05 -22.58 -31.22
C VAL A 14 -22.67 -21.96 -31.47
N ILE A 15 -22.49 -21.22 -32.57
CA ILE A 15 -21.23 -20.55 -32.91
C ILE A 15 -20.94 -19.37 -31.96
N LEU A 16 -21.97 -18.64 -31.54
CA LEU A 16 -21.84 -17.54 -30.58
C LEU A 16 -21.42 -18.02 -29.17
N PHE A 17 -21.91 -19.19 -28.74
CA PHE A 17 -21.54 -19.82 -27.47
C PHE A 17 -20.08 -20.33 -27.47
N LEU A 18 -19.59 -20.85 -28.61
CA LEU A 18 -18.21 -21.33 -28.73
C LEU A 18 -17.18 -20.19 -28.76
N PHE A 19 -17.51 -19.05 -29.39
CA PHE A 19 -16.65 -17.85 -29.35
C PHE A 19 -16.64 -17.17 -27.98
N SER A 20 -17.77 -17.17 -27.25
CA SER A 20 -17.85 -16.63 -25.89
C SER A 20 -17.00 -17.42 -24.88
N GLY A 21 -16.98 -18.75 -24.99
CA GLY A 21 -16.13 -19.61 -24.14
C GLY A 21 -14.63 -19.40 -24.35
N LEU A 22 -14.19 -19.16 -25.59
CA LEU A 22 -12.78 -18.96 -25.92
C LEU A 22 -12.26 -17.58 -25.46
N PHE A 23 -13.13 -16.57 -25.38
CA PHE A 23 -12.80 -15.25 -24.82
C PHE A 23 -12.59 -15.29 -23.29
N LEU A 24 -13.36 -16.12 -22.57
CA LEU A 24 -13.23 -16.27 -21.11
C LEU A 24 -11.94 -17.00 -20.69
N LEU A 25 -11.41 -17.90 -21.53
CA LEU A 25 -10.13 -18.58 -21.27
C LEU A 25 -8.93 -17.64 -21.43
N ASN A 26 -8.98 -16.67 -22.35
CA ASN A 26 -7.91 -15.69 -22.54
C ASN A 26 -7.85 -14.64 -21.41
N PHE A 27 -8.99 -14.29 -20.81
CA PHE A 27 -9.04 -13.30 -19.72
C PHE A 27 -8.37 -13.79 -18.43
N SER A 28 -8.37 -15.12 -18.20
CA SER A 28 -7.83 -15.70 -16.97
C SER A 28 -6.30 -15.73 -16.92
N LEU A 29 -5.59 -15.64 -18.06
CA LEU A 29 -4.13 -15.71 -18.09
C LEU A 29 -3.44 -14.34 -17.99
N SER A 30 -4.19 -13.24 -18.14
CA SER A 30 -3.64 -11.87 -18.02
C SER A 30 -3.78 -11.27 -16.62
N GLY A 31 -4.37 -12.00 -15.67
CA GLY A 31 -4.79 -11.49 -14.36
C GLY A 31 -3.98 -11.98 -13.16
N GLN A 32 -2.79 -12.56 -13.36
CA GLN A 32 -1.91 -12.96 -12.26
C GLN A 32 -0.53 -12.31 -12.39
N GLU A 33 -0.52 -10.99 -12.40
CA GLU A 33 0.59 -10.26 -11.78
C GLU A 33 0.53 -10.62 -10.29
N ALA A 34 1.46 -11.46 -9.82
CA ALA A 34 1.64 -11.72 -8.40
C ALA A 34 1.60 -10.37 -7.67
N SER A 35 0.61 -10.18 -6.79
CA SER A 35 0.48 -8.97 -5.96
C SER A 35 1.84 -8.70 -5.30
N LYS A 36 2.61 -7.76 -5.86
CA LYS A 36 3.83 -7.26 -5.24
C LYS A 36 3.40 -6.42 -4.04
N THR A 37 2.94 -7.08 -2.99
CA THR A 37 2.71 -6.46 -1.70
C THR A 37 4.09 -6.03 -1.20
N SER A 38 4.28 -4.73 -1.03
CA SER A 38 5.57 -4.19 -0.64
C SER A 38 5.95 -4.59 0.79
N PRO A 39 7.25 -4.57 1.13
CA PRO A 39 7.73 -5.07 2.41
C PRO A 39 6.98 -4.51 3.63
N ALA A 40 6.69 -5.40 4.59
CA ALA A 40 6.14 -4.99 5.88
C ALA A 40 7.18 -4.23 6.71
N LEU A 41 6.71 -3.46 7.71
CA LEU A 41 7.61 -2.84 8.68
C LEU A 41 8.33 -3.93 9.52
N PRO A 42 9.66 -3.83 9.69
CA PRO A 42 10.40 -4.66 10.63
C PRO A 42 9.85 -4.50 12.06
N ASP A 43 9.96 -5.53 12.90
CA ASP A 43 9.29 -5.53 14.20
C ASP A 43 9.79 -4.44 15.16
N ASN A 44 11.09 -4.16 15.16
CA ASN A 44 11.68 -3.07 15.93
C ASN A 44 11.15 -1.68 15.50
N ILE A 45 10.82 -1.51 14.21
CA ILE A 45 10.21 -0.29 13.69
C ILE A 45 8.72 -0.25 13.98
N LYS A 46 8.04 -1.38 13.83
CA LYS A 46 6.61 -1.54 14.10
C LYS A 46 6.27 -1.15 15.55
N ALA A 47 7.10 -1.55 16.51
CA ALA A 47 6.92 -1.17 17.91
C ALA A 47 6.91 0.36 18.11
N ILE A 48 7.87 1.06 17.50
CA ILE A 48 7.98 2.53 17.57
C ILE A 48 6.79 3.18 16.86
N VAL A 49 6.48 2.73 15.64
CA VAL A 49 5.39 3.27 14.82
C VAL A 49 4.04 3.12 15.53
N ASN A 50 3.76 1.94 16.10
CA ASN A 50 2.50 1.66 16.78
C ASN A 50 2.30 2.60 17.99
N TYR A 51 3.35 2.81 18.78
CA TYR A 51 3.28 3.61 19.98
C TYR A 51 3.29 5.11 19.70
N SER A 52 4.22 5.59 18.89
CA SER A 52 4.50 7.01 18.70
C SER A 52 3.73 7.66 17.54
N CYS A 53 3.30 6.89 16.53
CA CYS A 53 2.85 7.45 15.25
C CYS A 53 1.39 7.12 14.92
N MET A 54 0.95 5.90 15.22
CA MET A 54 -0.31 5.36 14.69
C MET A 54 -1.58 6.06 15.18
N THR A 55 -1.55 6.78 16.31
CA THR A 55 -2.72 7.58 16.72
C THR A 55 -3.11 8.60 15.65
N CYS A 56 -2.15 9.18 14.92
CA CYS A 56 -2.42 10.20 13.90
C CYS A 56 -2.20 9.73 12.46
N HIS A 57 -1.34 8.72 12.25
CA HIS A 57 -0.95 8.22 10.93
C HIS A 57 -1.54 6.83 10.61
N SER A 58 -2.77 6.58 11.05
CA SER A 58 -3.55 5.38 10.71
C SER A 58 -4.81 5.75 9.91
N SER A 59 -5.59 4.74 9.52
CA SER A 59 -6.90 4.93 8.87
C SER A 59 -7.88 5.75 9.71
N THR A 60 -7.74 5.78 11.04
CA THR A 60 -8.58 6.55 11.97
C THR A 60 -7.97 7.90 12.36
N GLY A 61 -6.76 8.21 11.88
CA GLY A 61 -6.07 9.46 12.17
C GLY A 61 -6.64 10.68 11.44
N GLY A 62 -6.16 11.87 11.82
CA GLY A 62 -6.57 13.14 11.22
C GLY A 62 -6.31 13.19 9.70
N LEU A 63 -7.24 13.82 8.95
CA LEU A 63 -7.23 13.87 7.48
C LEU A 63 -5.88 14.28 6.87
N LEU A 64 -5.27 15.35 7.40
CA LEU A 64 -3.99 15.86 6.88
C LEU A 64 -2.82 14.93 7.21
N SER A 65 -2.81 14.32 8.38
CA SER A 65 -1.77 13.37 8.81
C SER A 65 -1.80 12.12 7.94
N ARG A 66 -2.99 11.50 7.77
CA ARG A 66 -3.17 10.29 6.94
C ARG A 66 -2.87 10.53 5.46
N TRP A 67 -3.18 11.72 4.93
CA TRP A 67 -2.93 12.04 3.53
C TRP A 67 -1.42 12.08 3.22
N ARG A 68 -0.60 12.61 4.14
CA ARG A 68 0.86 12.60 3.99
C ARG A 68 1.47 11.23 4.27
N LEU A 69 0.98 10.53 5.29
CA LEU A 69 1.49 9.23 5.70
C LEU A 69 0.40 8.42 6.42
N ASN A 70 0.10 7.23 5.90
CA ASN A 70 -0.81 6.27 6.53
C ASN A 70 -0.11 4.91 6.68
N PHE A 71 0.21 4.52 7.91
CA PHE A 71 0.83 3.23 8.21
C PHE A 71 -0.11 2.05 7.99
N THR A 72 -1.43 2.25 8.04
CA THR A 72 -2.40 1.20 7.67
C THR A 72 -2.26 0.81 6.18
N ASP A 73 -1.84 1.75 5.33
CA ASP A 73 -1.60 1.50 3.90
C ASP A 73 -0.14 1.14 3.60
N TRP A 74 0.70 0.89 4.61
CA TRP A 74 2.15 0.74 4.41
C TRP A 74 2.51 -0.29 3.34
N THR A 75 1.96 -1.50 3.42
CA THR A 75 2.22 -2.59 2.47
C THR A 75 1.59 -2.38 1.09
N ARG A 76 0.71 -1.38 0.97
CA ARG A 76 0.07 -0.98 -0.30
C ARG A 76 0.85 0.09 -1.04
N TYR A 77 1.79 0.78 -0.38
CA TYR A 77 2.72 1.67 -1.06
C TYR A 77 3.71 0.86 -1.86
N SER A 78 4.12 1.34 -3.04
CA SER A 78 5.25 0.75 -3.76
C SER A 78 6.52 0.82 -2.93
N THR A 79 7.48 -0.06 -3.20
CA THR A 79 8.77 -0.08 -2.49
C THR A 79 9.48 1.27 -2.55
N THR A 80 9.50 1.94 -3.71
CA THR A 80 10.04 3.31 -3.83
C THR A 80 9.34 4.28 -2.90
N LYS A 81 8.00 4.27 -2.87
CA LYS A 81 7.21 5.15 -2.01
C LYS A 81 7.41 4.86 -0.52
N GLN A 82 7.65 3.60 -0.15
CA GLN A 82 8.04 3.23 1.21
C GLN A 82 9.39 3.84 1.58
N LYS A 83 10.39 3.79 0.68
CA LYS A 83 11.71 4.42 0.89
C LYS A 83 11.58 5.93 1.08
N ASP A 84 10.90 6.62 0.16
CA ASP A 84 10.68 8.07 0.24
C ASP A 84 10.00 8.48 1.55
N LYS A 85 9.00 7.70 1.99
CA LYS A 85 8.31 7.93 3.26
C LYS A 85 9.20 7.66 4.46
N ALA A 86 10.01 6.61 4.43
CA ALA A 86 10.95 6.30 5.50
C ALA A 86 11.98 7.42 5.67
N GLU A 87 12.51 7.96 4.57
CA GLU A 87 13.41 9.12 4.59
C GLU A 87 12.73 10.38 5.15
N MET A 88 11.49 10.65 4.72
CA MET A 88 10.69 11.75 5.27
C MET A 88 10.50 11.61 6.79
N ILE A 89 10.14 10.41 7.26
CA ILE A 89 9.94 10.12 8.69
C ILE A 89 11.21 10.47 9.48
N TYR A 90 12.36 9.95 9.06
CA TYR A 90 13.62 10.27 9.75
C TYR A 90 13.94 11.78 9.68
N SER A 91 13.73 12.44 8.55
CA SER A 91 13.99 13.87 8.38
C SER A 91 13.20 14.74 9.37
N VAL A 92 11.89 14.50 9.53
CA VAL A 92 11.05 15.28 10.45
C VAL A 92 11.33 14.94 11.92
N LEU A 93 11.67 13.68 12.23
CA LEU A 93 12.05 13.27 13.58
C LEU A 93 13.40 13.87 14.00
N LYS A 94 14.40 13.88 13.10
CA LYS A 94 15.70 14.51 13.34
C LYS A 94 15.57 16.00 13.69
N LYS A 95 14.57 16.68 13.12
CA LYS A 95 14.27 18.09 13.38
C LYS A 95 13.35 18.32 14.57
N ALA A 96 12.91 17.26 15.26
CA ALA A 96 11.91 17.32 16.33
C ALA A 96 10.59 18.02 15.92
N GLU A 97 10.25 17.94 14.62
CA GLU A 97 9.01 18.51 14.06
C GLU A 97 7.80 17.60 14.35
N MET A 98 8.04 16.30 14.52
CA MET A 98 7.04 15.30 14.86
C MET A 98 7.35 14.61 16.20
N PRO A 99 6.34 14.38 17.06
CA PRO A 99 4.95 14.85 16.95
C PRO A 99 4.85 16.39 17.03
N PRO A 100 3.80 17.03 16.49
CA PRO A 100 3.63 18.48 16.55
C PRO A 100 3.48 18.97 18.00
N LYS A 101 3.78 20.24 18.27
CA LYS A 101 3.78 20.83 19.62
C LYS A 101 2.52 20.50 20.44
N SER A 102 1.33 20.65 19.86
CA SER A 102 0.05 20.36 20.53
C SER A 102 -0.09 18.89 20.95
N ALA A 103 0.43 17.95 20.14
CA ALA A 103 0.42 16.54 20.49
C ALA A 103 1.41 16.25 21.63
N ARG A 104 2.57 16.92 21.64
CA ARG A 104 3.58 16.77 22.71
C ARG A 104 3.09 17.29 24.06
N GLU A 105 2.29 18.35 24.08
CA GLU A 105 1.74 18.94 25.30
C GLU A 105 0.67 18.05 25.95
N THR A 106 -0.14 17.39 25.13
CA THR A 106 -1.23 16.52 25.62
C THR A 106 -0.81 15.07 25.81
N ARG A 107 0.20 14.62 25.04
CA ARG A 107 0.71 13.25 25.02
C ARG A 107 2.23 13.25 24.91
N PRO A 108 2.96 13.65 25.96
CA PRO A 108 4.42 13.65 25.92
C PRO A 108 5.01 12.24 25.77
N GLU A 109 4.27 11.20 26.16
CA GLU A 109 4.72 9.82 26.10
C GLU A 109 4.93 9.30 24.66
N ILE A 110 4.24 9.87 23.67
CA ILE A 110 4.39 9.43 22.27
C ILE A 110 5.63 10.00 21.58
N ILE A 111 6.37 10.91 22.22
CA ILE A 111 7.56 11.52 21.64
C ILE A 111 8.64 10.43 21.48
N PRO A 112 9.11 10.14 20.25
CA PRO A 112 10.20 9.19 20.07
C PRO A 112 11.47 9.64 20.81
N THR A 113 12.06 8.72 21.57
CA THR A 113 13.35 8.92 22.22
C THR A 113 14.49 9.01 21.20
N LYS A 114 15.66 9.50 21.61
CA LYS A 114 16.84 9.57 20.74
C LYS A 114 17.24 8.18 20.24
N GLU A 115 17.16 7.18 21.10
CA GLU A 115 17.48 5.79 20.80
C GLU A 115 16.51 5.22 19.75
N GLN A 116 15.22 5.52 19.86
CA GLN A 116 14.22 5.13 18.86
C GLN A 116 14.44 5.83 17.52
N ILE A 117 14.82 7.11 17.53
CA ILE A 117 15.16 7.85 16.30
C ILE A 117 16.40 7.23 15.62
N GLU A 118 17.39 6.79 16.38
CA GLU A 118 18.56 6.07 15.83
C GLU A 118 18.19 4.69 15.26
N VAL A 119 17.25 3.98 15.88
CA VAL A 119 16.70 2.74 15.30
C VAL A 119 16.01 3.01 13.96
N ILE A 120 15.21 4.08 13.87
CA ILE A 120 14.58 4.52 12.61
C ILE A 120 15.64 4.90 11.58
N LYS A 121 16.69 5.64 11.96
CA LYS A 121 17.79 6.01 11.08
C LYS A 121 18.45 4.78 10.46
N LYS A 122 18.83 3.80 11.27
CA LYS A 122 19.46 2.56 10.80
C LYS A 122 18.58 1.79 9.81
N TRP A 123 17.27 1.77 10.06
CA TRP A 123 16.31 1.18 9.13
C TRP A 123 16.23 1.97 7.81
N VAL A 124 16.17 3.30 7.86
CA VAL A 124 16.19 4.12 6.64
C VAL A 124 17.47 3.89 5.83
N ASP A 125 18.62 3.80 6.51
CA ASP A 125 19.90 3.55 5.85
C ASP A 125 19.96 2.14 5.23
N SER A 126 19.36 1.12 5.85
CA SER A 126 19.31 -0.24 5.27
C SER A 126 18.50 -0.28 3.98
N LEU A 127 17.47 0.57 3.83
CA LEU A 127 16.66 0.64 2.61
C LEU A 127 17.42 1.21 1.40
N LYS A 128 18.50 1.97 1.63
CA LYS A 128 19.36 2.53 0.57
C LYS A 128 20.33 1.50 -0.01
N THR A 129 20.78 0.56 0.81
CA THR A 129 21.74 -0.48 0.41
C THR A 129 21.13 -1.51 -0.56
N GLU A 130 19.83 -1.74 -0.50
CA GLU A 130 19.05 -2.64 -1.37
C GLU A 130 18.88 -2.13 -2.83
N LEU A 131 19.74 -1.22 -3.31
CA LEU A 131 19.72 -0.64 -4.67
C LEU A 131 21.07 -0.78 -5.39
N LYS A 132 21.96 -1.65 -4.92
CA LYS A 132 23.16 -2.05 -5.65
C LYS A 132 22.98 -3.39 -6.34
#